data_AF-A0A6H1Q510-F1
#
_entry.id   AF-A0A6H1Q510-F1
#
_cell.length_a   1.000
_cell.length_b   1.000
_cell.length_c   1.000
_cell.angle_alpha   90.00
_cell.angle_beta   90.00
_cell.angle_gamma   90.00
#
_symmetry.space_group_name_H-M   'P 1'
#
loop_
_entity.id
_entity.type
_entity.pdbx_description
1 polymer ?
#
loop_
_entity_poly.entity_id
_entity_poly.type
_entity_poly.pdbx_seq_one_letter_code
_entity_poly.pdbx_strand_id
1 'polypeptide(L)'
;MIIWLASYPKSGNTWVRSIIAALMHTDDGVFKFELLNQIKQFPSKKYFKDFTNDFENIHEIKKYWESAQDFINLDNKVKFFKTHHINCKIGQYSFTSKKNTLATIYIIRDPRNLVNSISNRFSKSVEDSKKFLFTPKIITKFEKEDDLENKSLITLLGTWNEHYKFWKNNNENFLLIKYEDLINNTNSELDKIIAFIKRFTPIQTDEIKNKNIIKTTSFNYLQNLASYRFLNSISF
;
A
#
# COMPACT_ATOMS: atom_id res chain seq x y z
N MET A 1 -2.90 2.43 16.37
CA MET A 1 -1.53 2.35 15.80
C MET A 1 -1.58 1.78 14.39
N ILE A 2 -0.56 2.07 13.57
CA ILE A 2 -0.57 1.75 12.12
C ILE A 2 0.44 0.63 11.78
N ILE A 3 -0.01 -0.35 11.01
CA ILE A 3 0.85 -1.26 10.24
C ILE A 3 0.84 -0.79 8.78
N TRP A 4 2.00 -0.40 8.27
CA TRP A 4 2.13 0.09 6.90
C TRP A 4 2.24 -1.04 5.90
N LEU A 5 1.47 -0.94 4.82
CA LEU A 5 1.67 -1.69 3.58
C LEU A 5 2.29 -0.75 2.55
N ALA A 6 3.62 -0.63 2.63
CA ALA A 6 4.40 0.30 1.83
C ALA A 6 4.98 -0.39 0.59
N SER A 7 4.99 0.29 -0.56
CA SER A 7 5.73 -0.19 -1.72
C SER A 7 6.00 0.93 -2.71
N TYR A 8 7.03 0.78 -3.53
CA TYR A 8 7.10 1.58 -4.76
C TYR A 8 5.88 1.28 -5.64
N PRO A 9 5.38 2.24 -6.45
CA PRO A 9 4.28 1.95 -7.37
C PRO A 9 4.57 0.74 -8.26
N LYS A 10 3.55 -0.10 -8.49
CA LYS A 10 3.59 -1.31 -9.34
C LYS A 10 4.38 -2.51 -8.77
N SER A 11 4.81 -2.45 -7.51
CA SER A 11 5.49 -3.57 -6.84
C SER A 11 4.57 -4.69 -6.34
N GLY A 12 3.25 -4.62 -6.57
CA GLY A 12 2.31 -5.67 -6.14
C GLY A 12 1.53 -5.40 -4.86
N ASN A 13 1.45 -4.14 -4.42
CA ASN A 13 0.71 -3.74 -3.22
C ASN A 13 -0.73 -4.27 -3.19
N THR A 14 -1.47 -4.16 -4.30
CA THR A 14 -2.86 -4.65 -4.38
C THR A 14 -2.98 -6.13 -4.01
N TRP A 15 -2.04 -6.97 -4.43
CA TRP A 15 -2.08 -8.41 -4.16
C TRP A 15 -1.90 -8.70 -2.67
N VAL A 16 -0.85 -8.15 -2.05
CA VAL A 16 -0.63 -8.30 -0.61
C VAL A 16 -1.76 -7.65 0.20
N ARG A 17 -2.30 -6.53 -0.29
CA ARG A 17 -3.48 -5.88 0.31
C ARG A 17 -4.70 -6.79 0.28
N SER A 18 -4.95 -7.50 -0.83
CA SER A 18 -6.04 -8.48 -0.92
C SER A 18 -5.85 -9.64 0.06
N ILE A 19 -4.63 -10.17 0.18
CA ILE A 19 -4.29 -11.23 1.13
C ILE A 19 -4.58 -10.79 2.56
N ILE A 20 -4.05 -9.63 2.98
CA ILE A 20 -4.24 -9.11 4.33
C ILE A 20 -5.71 -8.77 4.58
N ALA A 21 -6.42 -8.22 3.58
CA ALA A 21 -7.82 -7.86 3.74
C ALA A 21 -8.71 -9.10 3.96
N ALA A 22 -8.50 -10.17 3.20
CA ALA A 22 -9.19 -11.44 3.42
C ALA A 22 -8.80 -12.08 4.76
N LEU A 23 -7.52 -12.03 5.13
CA LEU A 23 -7.05 -12.56 6.41
C LEU A 23 -7.70 -11.86 7.62
N MET A 24 -7.80 -10.53 7.58
CA MET A 24 -8.22 -9.72 8.74
C MET A 24 -9.72 -9.43 8.80
N HIS A 25 -10.45 -9.56 7.69
CA HIS A 25 -11.84 -9.07 7.59
C HIS A 25 -12.83 -10.09 7.05
N THR A 26 -12.48 -11.37 6.99
CA THR A 26 -13.43 -12.46 6.74
C THR A 26 -13.19 -13.63 7.67
N ASP A 27 -14.22 -14.43 7.89
CA ASP A 27 -14.09 -15.67 8.66
C ASP A 27 -13.64 -16.83 7.76
N ASP A 28 -14.12 -16.86 6.51
CA ASP A 28 -13.91 -17.93 5.55
C ASP A 28 -12.66 -17.78 4.66
N GLY A 29 -12.00 -16.62 4.68
CA GLY A 29 -10.83 -16.33 3.84
C GLY A 29 -11.16 -16.02 2.38
N VAL A 30 -12.43 -15.89 2.02
CA VAL A 30 -12.85 -15.58 0.64
C VAL A 30 -12.72 -14.08 0.38
N PHE A 31 -11.78 -13.70 -0.47
CA PHE A 31 -11.57 -12.30 -0.84
C PHE A 31 -12.69 -11.77 -1.73
N LYS A 32 -13.18 -10.58 -1.39
CA LYS A 32 -14.06 -9.73 -2.22
C LYS A 32 -13.40 -8.38 -2.41
N PHE A 33 -13.57 -7.75 -3.57
CA PHE A 33 -12.85 -6.52 -3.91
C PHE A 33 -13.20 -5.36 -2.98
N GLU A 34 -14.42 -5.34 -2.44
CA GLU A 34 -14.90 -4.39 -1.43
C GLU A 34 -14.04 -4.43 -0.16
N LEU A 35 -13.39 -5.55 0.16
CA LEU A 35 -12.50 -5.66 1.32
C LEU A 35 -11.27 -4.76 1.20
N LEU A 36 -10.89 -4.33 -0.01
CA LEU A 36 -9.84 -3.33 -0.17
C LEU A 36 -10.20 -1.99 0.48
N ASN A 37 -11.50 -1.74 0.73
CA ASN A 37 -11.95 -0.58 1.49
C ASN A 37 -11.59 -0.67 2.98
N GLN A 38 -11.18 -1.83 3.50
CA GLN A 38 -10.73 -1.94 4.89
C GLN A 38 -9.28 -1.45 5.06
N ILE A 39 -8.47 -1.52 3.99
CA ILE A 39 -7.07 -1.07 3.99
C ILE A 39 -6.94 0.18 3.14
N LYS A 40 -7.20 1.33 3.78
CA LYS A 40 -7.24 2.64 3.13
C LYS A 40 -5.85 3.13 2.72
N GLN A 41 -5.83 4.07 1.77
CA GLN A 41 -4.62 4.76 1.36
C GLN A 41 -4.33 5.96 2.26
N PHE A 42 -3.05 6.15 2.59
CA PHE A 42 -2.53 7.35 3.23
C PHE A 42 -1.25 7.82 2.51
N PRO A 43 -1.03 9.13 2.33
CA PRO A 43 -1.95 10.22 2.69
C PRO A 43 -3.15 10.31 1.71
N SER A 44 -4.31 10.77 2.21
CA SER A 44 -5.50 11.06 1.39
C SER A 44 -6.29 12.22 1.99
N LYS A 45 -7.03 12.97 1.17
CA LYS A 45 -7.68 14.24 1.56
C LYS A 45 -8.51 14.14 2.84
N LYS A 46 -9.25 13.05 3.01
CA LYS A 46 -10.11 12.84 4.18
C LYS A 46 -9.41 12.89 5.53
N TYR A 47 -8.10 12.61 5.59
CA TYR A 47 -7.33 12.67 6.84
C TYR A 47 -6.71 14.05 7.09
N PHE A 48 -6.81 14.97 6.13
CA PHE A 48 -6.18 16.29 6.18
C PHE A 48 -7.19 17.44 6.13
N LYS A 49 -8.46 17.17 5.78
CA LYS A 49 -9.51 18.19 5.61
C LYS A 49 -9.76 19.05 6.85
N ASP A 50 -9.55 18.49 8.04
CA ASP A 50 -9.75 19.22 9.31
C ASP A 50 -8.49 20.01 9.72
N PHE A 51 -7.38 19.85 8.99
CA PHE A 51 -6.11 20.53 9.27
C PHE A 51 -5.80 21.63 8.25
N THR A 52 -6.16 21.45 6.99
CA THR A 52 -5.87 22.41 5.92
C THR A 52 -6.80 22.21 4.72
N ASN A 53 -6.94 23.27 3.92
CA ASN A 53 -7.61 23.24 2.61
C ASN A 53 -6.61 23.27 1.43
N ASP A 54 -5.31 23.46 1.71
CA ASP A 54 -4.26 23.51 0.68
C ASP A 54 -3.65 22.12 0.45
N PHE A 55 -4.42 21.29 -0.26
CA PHE A 55 -4.08 19.89 -0.55
C PHE A 55 -3.00 19.70 -1.63
N GLU A 56 -2.65 20.77 -2.34
CA GLU A 56 -1.70 20.75 -3.45
C GLU A 56 -0.33 21.35 -3.06
N ASN A 57 -0.14 21.65 -1.78
CA ASN A 57 1.11 22.19 -1.26
C ASN A 57 1.75 21.21 -0.27
N ILE A 58 2.85 20.59 -0.70
CA ILE A 58 3.60 19.66 0.15
C ILE A 58 4.19 20.34 1.39
N HIS A 59 4.51 21.64 1.32
CA HIS A 59 5.04 22.38 2.45
C HIS A 59 3.98 22.67 3.52
N GLU A 60 2.70 22.66 3.14
CA GLU A 60 1.57 22.72 4.05
C GLU A 60 1.24 21.32 4.58
N ILE A 61 1.00 20.34 3.68
CA ILE A 61 0.57 18.99 4.05
C ILE A 61 1.56 18.29 4.98
N LYS A 62 2.88 18.48 4.78
CA LYS A 62 3.90 17.86 5.63
C LYS A 62 3.76 18.21 7.11
N LYS A 63 3.23 19.41 7.42
CA LYS A 63 3.09 19.89 8.79
C LYS A 63 2.16 19.01 9.62
N TYR A 64 1.22 18.33 8.96
CA TYR A 64 0.16 17.57 9.60
C TYR A 64 0.30 16.05 9.41
N TRP A 65 1.39 15.54 8.83
CA TRP A 65 1.56 14.10 8.63
C TRP A 65 1.43 13.30 9.92
N GLU A 66 2.12 13.71 10.98
CA GLU A 66 2.03 13.05 12.28
C GLU A 66 0.70 13.33 12.98
N SER A 67 0.18 14.57 12.94
CA SER A 67 -1.11 14.91 13.56
C SER A 67 -2.30 14.15 12.96
N ALA A 68 -2.31 13.95 11.64
CA ALA A 68 -3.32 13.14 10.97
C ALA A 68 -3.25 11.67 11.44
N GLN A 69 -2.05 11.14 11.68
CA GLN A 69 -1.87 9.78 12.22
C GLN A 69 -2.24 9.68 13.70
N ASP A 70 -1.94 10.71 14.49
CA ASP A 70 -2.37 10.82 15.88
C ASP A 70 -3.91 10.74 15.94
N PHE A 71 -4.60 11.50 15.09
CA PHE A 71 -6.07 11.46 14.99
C PHE A 71 -6.58 10.07 14.58
N ILE A 72 -5.98 9.45 13.56
CA ILE A 72 -6.29 8.08 13.14
C ILE A 72 -6.11 7.09 14.31
N ASN A 73 -5.16 7.33 15.21
CA ASN A 73 -4.82 6.42 16.30
C ASN A 73 -5.63 6.63 17.58
N LEU A 74 -6.53 7.62 17.65
CA LEU A 74 -7.33 7.92 18.85
C LEU A 74 -8.19 6.76 19.37
N ASP A 75 -8.63 5.86 18.49
CA ASP A 75 -9.43 4.69 18.88
C ASP A 75 -8.59 3.54 19.48
N ASN A 76 -7.26 3.69 19.55
CA ASN A 76 -6.29 2.71 20.03
C ASN A 76 -6.32 1.33 19.32
N LYS A 77 -6.93 1.22 18.15
CA LYS A 77 -6.97 -0.01 17.35
C LYS A 77 -5.78 -0.11 16.40
N VAL A 78 -5.37 -1.34 16.09
CA VAL A 78 -4.40 -1.62 15.02
C VAL A 78 -5.09 -1.45 13.67
N LYS A 79 -4.49 -0.66 12.78
CA LYS A 79 -5.01 -0.40 11.42
C LYS A 79 -3.96 -0.68 10.37
N PHE A 80 -4.41 -1.12 9.21
CA PHE A 80 -3.55 -1.28 8.04
C PHE A 80 -3.73 -0.11 7.08
N PHE A 81 -2.61 0.44 6.62
CA PHE A 81 -2.62 1.54 5.65
C PHE A 81 -1.71 1.24 4.46
N LYS A 82 -2.27 1.36 3.26
CA LYS A 82 -1.47 1.36 2.02
C LYS A 82 -0.80 2.72 1.84
N THR A 83 0.46 2.70 1.42
CA THR A 83 1.15 3.92 0.97
C THR A 83 2.16 3.63 -0.15
N HIS A 84 2.28 4.59 -1.07
CA HIS A 84 3.40 4.71 -2.00
C HIS A 84 4.31 5.88 -1.63
N HIS A 85 3.99 6.59 -0.55
CA HIS A 85 4.79 7.71 -0.08
C HIS A 85 6.09 7.19 0.53
N ILE A 86 7.20 7.84 0.19
CA ILE A 86 8.50 7.58 0.82
C ILE A 86 8.43 7.96 2.31
N ASN A 87 9.01 7.15 3.19
CA ASN A 87 9.10 7.48 4.61
C ASN A 87 10.20 8.52 4.88
N CYS A 88 10.02 9.75 4.39
CA CYS A 88 11.01 10.82 4.48
C CYS A 88 10.79 11.76 5.66
N LYS A 89 11.76 12.65 5.87
CA LYS A 89 11.68 13.80 6.78
C LYS A 89 12.00 15.07 6.00
N ILE A 90 11.14 16.10 6.11
CA ILE A 90 11.32 17.39 5.43
C ILE A 90 11.36 18.51 6.46
N GLY A 91 12.55 19.03 6.73
CA GLY A 91 12.78 19.92 7.87
C GLY A 91 12.55 19.14 9.17
N GLN A 92 11.68 19.64 10.04
CA GLN A 92 11.34 18.95 11.29
C GLN A 92 10.24 17.88 11.14
N TYR A 93 9.53 17.83 10.01
CA TYR A 93 8.34 17.00 9.84
C TYR A 93 8.68 15.64 9.24
N SER A 94 8.40 14.57 9.97
CA SER A 94 8.57 13.18 9.50
C SER A 94 7.27 12.67 8.89
N PHE A 95 7.35 11.85 7.85
CA PHE A 95 6.17 11.23 7.25
C PHE A 95 5.42 10.35 8.25
N THR A 96 6.14 9.60 9.09
CA THR A 96 5.59 8.90 10.25
C THR A 96 6.65 8.81 11.35
N SER A 97 6.25 8.33 12.53
CA SER A 97 7.10 8.19 13.71
C SER A 97 6.84 6.86 14.43
N LYS A 98 7.77 6.45 15.30
CA LYS A 98 7.63 5.24 16.15
C LYS A 98 6.39 5.33 17.07
N LYS A 99 5.92 6.54 17.39
CA LYS A 99 4.69 6.76 18.15
C LYS A 99 3.45 6.23 17.41
N ASN A 100 3.37 6.45 16.10
CA ASN A 100 2.20 6.13 15.30
C ASN A 100 2.32 4.79 14.55
N THR A 101 3.54 4.36 14.28
CA THR A 101 3.85 3.14 13.52
C THR A 101 4.17 1.97 14.43
N LEU A 102 3.41 0.89 14.27
CA LEU A 102 3.64 -0.38 14.94
C LEU A 102 4.60 -1.28 14.16
N ALA A 103 4.40 -1.37 12.84
CA ALA A 103 5.16 -2.23 11.95
C ALA A 103 5.07 -1.80 10.48
N THR A 104 5.91 -2.37 9.62
CA THR A 104 5.89 -2.16 8.17
C THR A 104 6.02 -3.50 7.42
N ILE A 105 5.08 -3.75 6.52
CA ILE A 105 5.17 -4.77 5.47
C ILE A 105 5.54 -4.03 4.18
N TYR A 106 6.76 -4.23 3.71
CA TYR A 106 7.25 -3.59 2.50
C TYR A 106 7.24 -4.58 1.33
N ILE A 107 6.56 -4.22 0.24
CA ILE A 107 6.63 -5.02 -1.00
C ILE A 107 7.71 -4.45 -1.92
N ILE A 108 8.67 -5.28 -2.28
CA ILE A 108 9.68 -4.98 -3.29
C ILE A 108 9.44 -5.83 -4.54
N ARG A 109 9.81 -5.29 -5.70
CA ARG A 109 9.78 -5.98 -6.99
C ARG A 109 11.04 -5.62 -7.76
N ASP A 110 11.54 -6.56 -8.55
CA ASP A 110 12.69 -6.32 -9.40
C ASP A 110 12.45 -5.06 -10.29
N PRO A 111 13.37 -4.07 -10.27
CA PRO A 111 13.20 -2.85 -11.04
C PRO A 111 13.11 -3.11 -12.56
N ARG A 112 13.72 -4.18 -13.08
CA ARG A 112 13.61 -4.57 -14.50
C ARG A 112 12.17 -4.94 -14.86
N ASN A 113 11.49 -5.65 -13.97
CA ASN A 113 10.08 -6.01 -14.13
C ASN A 113 9.13 -4.82 -13.92
N LEU A 114 9.54 -3.84 -13.10
CA LEU A 114 8.79 -2.61 -12.87
C LEU A 114 8.75 -1.70 -14.11
N VAL A 115 9.85 -1.60 -14.87
CA VAL A 115 9.92 -0.78 -16.10
C VAL A 115 8.76 -1.10 -17.04
N ASN A 116 8.54 -2.38 -17.34
CA ASN A 116 7.44 -2.80 -18.22
C ASN A 116 6.06 -2.51 -17.61
N SER A 117 5.91 -2.71 -16.30
CA SER A 117 4.65 -2.44 -15.60
C SER A 117 4.30 -0.95 -15.55
N ILE A 118 5.31 -0.08 -15.43
CA ILE A 118 5.18 1.38 -15.47
C ILE A 118 4.86 1.82 -16.90
N SER A 119 5.60 1.31 -17.89
CA SER A 119 5.38 1.60 -19.31
C SER A 119 3.93 1.33 -19.70
N ASN A 120 3.41 0.13 -19.40
CA ASN A 120 2.03 -0.25 -19.71
C ASN A 120 0.98 0.56 -18.95
N ARG A 121 1.23 0.94 -17.68
CA ARG A 121 0.23 1.62 -16.85
C ARG A 121 0.16 3.12 -17.14
N PHE A 122 1.29 3.74 -17.43
CA PHE A 122 1.41 5.19 -17.59
C PHE A 122 1.66 5.59 -19.05
N SER A 123 1.54 4.65 -19.99
CA SER A 123 1.80 4.85 -21.41
C SER A 123 3.16 5.52 -21.67
N LYS A 124 4.19 5.08 -20.94
CA LYS A 124 5.56 5.64 -21.01
C LYS A 124 6.44 4.77 -21.88
N SER A 125 7.42 5.38 -22.56
CA SER A 125 8.50 4.63 -23.19
C SER A 125 9.28 3.82 -22.15
N VAL A 126 10.02 2.79 -22.59
CA VAL A 126 10.93 2.04 -21.72
C VAL A 126 11.95 2.98 -21.06
N GLU A 127 12.46 3.95 -21.79
CA GLU A 127 13.46 4.90 -21.30
C GLU A 127 12.86 5.87 -20.26
N ASP A 128 11.66 6.39 -20.51
CA ASP A 128 10.95 7.23 -19.53
C ASP A 128 10.52 6.46 -18.29
N SER A 129 10.27 5.15 -18.43
CA SER A 129 9.98 4.26 -17.32
C SER A 129 11.22 3.96 -16.48
N LYS A 130 12.42 3.85 -17.10
CA LYS A 130 13.70 3.83 -16.36
C LYS A 130 13.93 5.15 -15.64
N LYS A 131 13.82 6.29 -16.33
CA LYS A 131 13.92 7.62 -15.71
C LYS A 131 12.92 7.80 -14.56
N PHE A 132 11.73 7.18 -14.65
CA PHE A 132 10.77 7.18 -13.56
C PHE A 132 11.26 6.46 -12.30
N LEU A 133 12.07 5.41 -12.42
CA LEU A 133 12.62 4.67 -11.27
C LEU A 133 13.83 5.37 -10.65
N PHE A 134 14.62 6.08 -11.45
CA PHE A 134 15.92 6.63 -11.03
C PHE A 134 15.93 8.14 -10.80
N THR A 135 14.80 8.82 -10.95
CA THR A 135 14.68 10.24 -10.64
C THR A 135 13.69 10.44 -9.48
N PRO A 136 14.03 11.20 -8.43
CA PRO A 136 13.07 11.58 -7.39
C PRO A 136 11.85 12.29 -7.98
N LYS A 137 10.65 11.90 -7.55
CA LYS A 137 9.40 12.47 -8.06
C LYS A 137 8.39 12.78 -6.98
N ILE A 138 7.57 13.79 -7.29
CA ILE A 138 6.33 14.13 -6.61
C ILE A 138 5.19 13.68 -7.54
N ILE A 139 4.25 12.90 -7.03
CA ILE A 139 3.03 12.49 -7.74
C ILE A 139 1.84 13.11 -7.03
N THR A 140 1.08 13.94 -7.74
CA THR A 140 -0.12 14.60 -7.23
C THR A 140 -1.39 13.80 -7.51
N LYS A 141 -1.39 12.94 -8.54
CA LYS A 141 -2.54 12.12 -8.94
C LYS A 141 -2.09 10.74 -9.44
N PHE A 142 -2.59 9.67 -8.81
CA PHE A 142 -2.73 8.40 -9.51
C PHE A 142 -4.09 8.45 -10.21
N GLU A 143 -4.11 8.62 -11.54
CA GLU A 143 -5.26 9.10 -12.35
C GLU A 143 -6.53 8.23 -12.37
N LYS A 144 -6.69 7.21 -11.52
CA LYS A 144 -7.89 6.35 -11.50
C LYS A 144 -8.23 5.87 -10.08
N GLU A 145 -8.59 6.78 -9.20
CA GLU A 145 -9.38 6.46 -8.01
C GLU A 145 -10.72 7.20 -8.17
N ASP A 146 -11.77 6.48 -8.58
CA ASP A 146 -13.10 6.98 -8.96
C ASP A 146 -13.90 7.60 -7.79
N ASP A 147 -13.23 8.03 -6.73
CA ASP A 147 -13.86 8.50 -5.51
C ASP A 147 -13.28 9.86 -5.10
N LEU A 148 -14.10 10.89 -5.23
CA LEU A 148 -13.76 12.29 -5.00
C LEU A 148 -13.29 12.55 -3.56
N GLU A 149 -13.79 11.79 -2.58
CA GLU A 149 -13.37 11.89 -1.16
C GLU A 149 -12.05 11.16 -0.87
N ASN A 150 -11.69 10.17 -1.68
CA ASN A 150 -10.47 9.39 -1.53
C ASN A 150 -9.32 9.87 -2.44
N LYS A 151 -9.43 11.04 -3.09
CA LYS A 151 -8.35 11.62 -3.89
C LYS A 151 -7.02 11.58 -3.13
N SER A 152 -6.05 10.87 -3.71
CA SER A 152 -4.68 10.82 -3.20
C SER A 152 -4.14 12.23 -3.03
N LEU A 153 -3.52 12.51 -1.88
CA LEU A 153 -2.75 13.73 -1.70
C LEU A 153 -1.41 13.62 -2.42
N ILE A 154 -0.69 14.74 -2.43
CA ILE A 154 0.70 14.77 -2.88
C ILE A 154 1.48 13.63 -2.24
N THR A 155 2.06 12.80 -3.10
CA THR A 155 2.85 11.64 -2.76
C THR A 155 4.27 11.85 -3.22
N LEU A 156 5.20 11.95 -2.27
CA LEU A 156 6.62 11.93 -2.57
C LEU A 156 7.08 10.49 -2.77
N LEU A 157 7.78 10.20 -3.86
CA LEU A 157 8.27 8.85 -4.14
C LEU A 157 9.77 8.67 -3.86
N GLY A 158 10.60 9.68 -4.16
CA GLY A 158 12.04 9.47 -4.32
C GLY A 158 12.35 8.50 -5.49
N THR A 159 13.59 8.04 -5.59
CA THR A 159 13.97 6.92 -6.48
C THR A 159 13.52 5.59 -5.90
N TRP A 160 13.49 4.54 -6.72
CA TRP A 160 13.17 3.17 -6.27
C TRP A 160 14.06 2.70 -5.11
N ASN A 161 15.37 2.98 -5.19
CA ASN A 161 16.34 2.59 -4.18
C ASN A 161 16.17 3.40 -2.88
N GLU A 162 16.00 4.72 -3.00
CA GLU A 162 15.72 5.57 -1.85
C GLU A 162 14.43 5.13 -1.16
N HIS A 163 13.36 4.92 -1.91
CA HIS A 163 12.07 4.51 -1.34
C HIS A 163 12.21 3.26 -0.46
N TYR A 164 12.92 2.24 -0.94
CA TYR A 164 13.22 1.05 -0.12
C TYR A 164 14.03 1.39 1.13
N LYS A 165 15.14 2.13 0.98
CA LYS A 165 16.03 2.47 2.10
C LYS A 165 15.33 3.29 3.19
N PHE A 166 14.50 4.27 2.82
CA PHE A 166 13.77 5.10 3.78
C PHE A 166 12.72 4.33 4.58
N TRP A 167 12.13 3.27 4.01
CA TRP A 167 11.20 2.40 4.74
C TRP A 167 11.92 1.31 5.56
N LYS A 168 13.08 0.83 5.09
CA LYS A 168 13.83 -0.26 5.72
C LYS A 168 14.72 0.21 6.88
N ASN A 169 15.38 1.35 6.73
CA ASN A 169 16.36 1.84 7.69
C ASN A 169 15.67 2.30 8.98
N ASN A 170 16.27 2.00 10.13
CA ASN A 170 15.74 2.34 11.46
C ASN A 170 14.33 1.80 11.74
N ASN A 171 13.96 0.69 11.08
CA ASN A 171 12.67 0.02 11.23
C ASN A 171 12.86 -1.41 11.74
N GLU A 172 12.66 -1.59 13.05
CA GLU A 172 12.85 -2.85 13.77
C GLU A 172 11.73 -3.86 13.44
N ASN A 173 10.51 -3.37 13.27
CA ASN A 173 9.33 -4.18 12.96
C ASN A 173 9.05 -4.15 11.46
N PHE A 174 9.93 -4.80 10.69
CA PHE A 174 9.91 -4.77 9.23
C PHE A 174 9.82 -6.18 8.62
N LEU A 175 8.84 -6.38 7.73
CA LEU A 175 8.71 -7.57 6.88
C LEU A 175 8.95 -7.18 5.42
N LEU A 176 9.91 -7.83 4.76
CA LEU A 176 10.10 -7.71 3.33
C LEU A 176 9.34 -8.81 2.61
N ILE A 177 8.46 -8.43 1.68
CA ILE A 177 7.81 -9.34 0.74
C ILE A 177 8.34 -9.04 -0.65
N LYS A 178 8.89 -10.05 -1.32
CA LYS A 178 9.30 -9.92 -2.73
C LYS A 178 8.15 -10.36 -3.61
N TYR A 179 7.83 -9.56 -4.61
CA TYR A 179 6.80 -9.87 -5.59
C TYR A 179 7.06 -11.21 -6.30
N GLU A 180 8.33 -11.49 -6.60
CA GLU A 180 8.76 -12.73 -7.23
C GLU A 180 8.54 -13.94 -6.31
N ASP A 181 8.75 -13.80 -5.00
CA ASP A 181 8.50 -14.87 -4.02
C ASP A 181 7.00 -15.13 -3.87
N LEU A 182 6.15 -14.09 -3.94
CA LEU A 182 4.69 -14.24 -3.95
C LEU A 182 4.19 -15.06 -5.14
N ILE A 183 4.81 -14.90 -6.32
CA ILE A 183 4.50 -15.69 -7.51
C ILE A 183 4.97 -17.13 -7.31
N ASN A 184 6.20 -17.31 -6.84
CA ASN A 184 6.83 -18.62 -6.76
C ASN A 184 6.21 -19.50 -5.68
N ASN A 185 5.88 -18.93 -4.51
CA ASN A 185 5.31 -19.68 -3.39
C ASN A 185 4.41 -18.81 -2.51
N THR A 186 3.18 -18.58 -2.97
CA THR A 186 2.18 -17.79 -2.23
C THR A 186 1.87 -18.36 -0.84
N ASN A 187 1.92 -19.69 -0.66
CA ASN A 187 1.70 -20.32 0.65
C ASN A 187 2.74 -19.84 1.68
N SER A 188 4.02 -19.95 1.32
CA SER A 188 5.10 -19.53 2.23
C SER A 188 5.06 -18.04 2.54
N GLU A 189 4.73 -17.20 1.56
CA GLU A 189 4.58 -15.75 1.79
C GLU A 189 3.35 -15.42 2.66
N LEU A 190 2.24 -16.15 2.51
CA LEU A 190 1.09 -16.01 3.40
C LEU A 190 1.46 -16.37 4.85
N ASP A 191 2.16 -17.48 5.06
CA ASP A 191 2.61 -17.90 6.40
C ASP A 191 3.53 -16.85 7.05
N LYS A 192 4.46 -16.26 6.28
CA LYS A 192 5.30 -15.14 6.74
C LYS A 192 4.47 -13.93 7.15
N ILE A 193 3.47 -13.56 6.36
CA ILE A 193 2.55 -12.44 6.65
C ILE A 193 1.76 -12.73 7.94
N ILE A 194 1.20 -13.93 8.08
CA ILE A 194 0.45 -14.35 9.28
C ILE A 194 1.34 -14.29 10.52
N ALA A 195 2.52 -14.91 10.46
CA ALA A 195 3.47 -14.94 11.58
C ALA A 195 3.90 -13.53 11.99
N PHE A 196 4.12 -12.65 11.02
CA PHE A 196 4.48 -11.26 11.30
C PHE A 196 3.35 -10.46 11.94
N ILE A 197 2.13 -10.51 11.38
CA ILE A 197 1.00 -9.74 11.90
C ILE A 197 0.57 -10.23 13.29
N LYS A 198 0.68 -11.54 13.57
CA LYS A 198 0.34 -12.13 14.89
C LYS A 198 1.13 -11.53 16.05
N ARG A 199 2.31 -10.94 15.79
CA ARG A 199 3.11 -10.23 16.80
C ARG A 199 2.48 -8.94 17.31
N PHE A 200 1.51 -8.39 16.58
CA PHE A 200 0.98 -7.05 16.76
C PHE A 200 -0.52 -7.00 17.01
N THR A 201 -1.26 -7.98 16.51
CA THR A 201 -2.71 -8.07 16.67
C THR A 201 -3.16 -9.53 16.58
N PRO A 202 -4.24 -9.93 17.27
CA PRO A 202 -4.83 -11.24 17.10
C PRO A 202 -5.22 -11.50 15.64
N ILE A 203 -5.02 -12.75 15.18
CA ILE A 203 -5.46 -13.24 13.88
C ILE A 203 -6.17 -14.56 14.10
N GLN A 204 -7.40 -14.66 13.59
CA GLN A 204 -8.11 -15.93 13.46
C GLN A 204 -7.82 -16.50 12.08
N THR A 205 -7.15 -17.66 12.03
CA THR A 205 -6.90 -18.36 10.77
C THR A 205 -6.70 -19.84 10.97
N ASP A 206 -7.05 -20.61 9.94
CA ASP A 206 -6.91 -22.05 9.84
C ASP A 206 -6.52 -22.45 8.40
N GLU A 207 -6.34 -23.75 8.17
CA GLU A 207 -5.93 -24.26 6.86
C GLU A 207 -6.95 -23.99 5.75
N ILE A 208 -8.26 -24.06 6.05
CA ILE A 208 -9.33 -23.83 5.08
C ILE A 208 -9.34 -22.35 4.70
N LYS A 209 -9.31 -21.45 5.69
CA LYS A 209 -9.23 -20.01 5.49
C LYS A 209 -8.00 -19.64 4.66
N ASN A 210 -6.83 -20.19 5.00
CA ASN A 210 -5.59 -19.94 4.25
C ASN A 210 -5.69 -20.40 2.79
N LYS A 211 -6.24 -21.60 2.53
CA LYS A 211 -6.48 -22.10 1.17
C LYS A 211 -7.42 -21.18 0.38
N ASN A 212 -8.50 -20.70 1.02
CA ASN A 212 -9.44 -19.77 0.40
C ASN A 212 -8.78 -18.42 0.06
N ILE A 213 -7.96 -17.89 0.97
CA ILE A 213 -7.20 -16.64 0.73
C ILE A 213 -6.33 -16.81 -0.52
N ILE A 214 -5.53 -17.88 -0.60
CA ILE A 214 -4.62 -18.11 -1.72
C ILE A 214 -5.40 -18.24 -3.03
N LYS A 215 -6.48 -19.02 -3.02
CA LYS A 215 -7.33 -19.22 -4.20
C LYS A 215 -7.93 -17.90 -4.70
N THR A 216 -8.53 -17.14 -3.80
CA THR A 216 -9.32 -15.92 -4.10
C THR A 216 -8.49 -14.64 -4.14
N THR A 217 -7.18 -14.73 -3.93
CA THR A 217 -6.26 -13.60 -4.15
C THR A 217 -5.21 -13.90 -5.21
N SER A 218 -5.27 -15.07 -5.85
CA SER A 218 -4.37 -15.43 -6.96
C SER A 218 -4.40 -14.38 -8.08
N PHE A 219 -3.28 -14.24 -8.78
CA PHE A 219 -3.13 -13.26 -9.86
C PHE A 219 -4.27 -13.35 -10.90
N ASN A 220 -4.58 -14.57 -11.36
CA ASN A 220 -5.64 -14.81 -12.34
C ASN A 220 -7.02 -14.42 -11.80
N TYR A 221 -7.30 -14.72 -10.52
CA TYR A 221 -8.57 -14.36 -9.89
C TYR A 221 -8.73 -12.84 -9.79
N LEU A 222 -7.70 -12.13 -9.33
CA LEU A 222 -7.71 -10.67 -9.25
C LEU A 222 -7.81 -9.99 -10.63
N GLN A 223 -7.13 -10.54 -11.64
CA GLN A 223 -7.21 -10.04 -13.01
C GLN A 223 -8.64 -10.19 -13.57
N ASN A 224 -9.26 -11.35 -13.38
CA ASN A 224 -10.63 -11.61 -13.84
C ASN A 224 -11.66 -10.71 -13.13
N LEU A 225 -11.53 -10.53 -11.82
CA LEU A 225 -12.39 -9.61 -11.06
C LEU A 225 -12.26 -8.16 -11.55
N ALA A 226 -11.04 -7.70 -11.83
CA ALA A 226 -10.81 -6.34 -12.33
C ALA A 226 -11.43 -6.13 -13.72
N SER A 227 -11.27 -7.11 -14.62
CA SER A 227 -11.89 -7.08 -15.95
C SER A 227 -13.42 -7.09 -15.87
N TYR A 228 -13.99 -7.94 -15.00
CA TYR A 228 -15.44 -8.02 -14.79
C TYR A 228 -16.02 -6.69 -14.28
N ARG A 229 -15.36 -6.03 -13.30
CA ARG A 229 -15.77 -4.71 -12.83
C ARG A 229 -15.64 -3.63 -13.90
N PHE A 230 -14.56 -3.65 -14.69
CA PHE A 230 -14.38 -2.70 -15.78
C PHE A 230 -15.49 -2.80 -16.81
N LEU A 231 -15.87 -4.02 -17.21
CA LEU A 231 -17.01 -4.24 -18.11
C LEU A 231 -18.33 -3.74 -17.51
N ASN A 232 -18.59 -4.03 -16.24
CA ASN A 232 -19.82 -3.59 -15.56
C ASN A 232 -19.89 -2.08 -15.26
N SER A 233 -18.74 -1.39 -15.23
CA SER A 233 -18.70 0.08 -15.07
C SER A 233 -18.96 0.85 -16.38
N ILE A 234 -19.01 0.14 -17.52
CA ILE A 234 -19.27 0.72 -18.85
C ILE A 234 -20.74 0.48 -19.27
N SER A 235 -21.45 -0.41 -18.58
CA SER A 235 -22.83 -0.81 -18.92
C SER A 235 -23.93 -0.05 -18.17
N PHE A 236 -23.66 1.18 -17.70
CA PHE A 236 -24.67 2.12 -17.16
C PHE A 236 -24.47 3.52 -17.72
#